data_AF-A0A6I4INU9-F1
#
_entry.id   AF-A0A6I4INU9-F1
#
_cell.length_a   1.000
_cell.length_b   1.000
_cell.length_c   1.000
_cell.angle_alpha   90.00
_cell.angle_beta   90.00
_cell.angle_gamma   90.00
#
_symmetry.space_group_name_H-M   'P 1'
#
loop_
_entity.id
_entity.type
_entity.pdbx_description
1 polymer ?
#
loop_
_entity_poly.entity_id
_entity_poly.type
_entity_poly.pdbx_seq_one_letter_code
_entity_poly.pdbx_strand_id
1 'polypeptide(L)' 'MDIQTEKIELVKLLLDVENPNVITEVKAILTSEPTDFYDDLPDHVKESIAIGLKQIENGQHRPHHEVMAEFRSKYGTKN' A
#
# COMPACT_ATOMS: atom_id res chain seq x y z
N MET A 1 5.33 24.10 15.80
CA MET A 1 6.43 23.20 15.45
C MET A 1 7.19 23.88 14.31
N ASP A 2 8.47 24.19 14.50
CA ASP A 2 9.29 24.79 13.45
C ASP A 2 9.91 23.68 12.59
N ILE A 3 9.49 23.60 11.33
CA ILE A 3 9.92 22.57 10.39
C ILE A 3 11.44 22.63 10.15
N GLN A 4 12.06 23.80 10.27
CA GLN A 4 13.51 23.92 10.08
C GLN A 4 14.27 23.30 11.25
N THR A 5 13.82 23.57 12.46
CA THR A 5 14.34 22.92 13.68
C THR A 5 14.20 21.40 13.60
N GLU A 6 13.03 20.90 13.19
CA GLU A 6 12.78 19.46 13.07
C GLU A 6 13.74 18.77 12.07
N LYS A 7 14.00 19.40 10.91
CA LYS A 7 14.94 18.87 9.91
C LYS A 7 16.35 18.74 10.46
N ILE A 8 16.80 19.71 11.27
CA ILE A 8 18.13 19.70 11.88
C ILE A 8 18.23 18.57 12.91
N GLU A 9 17.18 18.36 13.71
CA GLU A 9 17.12 17.26 14.68
C GLU A 9 17.15 15.90 14.00
N LEU A 10 16.43 15.73 12.89
CA LEU A 10 16.44 14.50 12.11
C LEU A 10 17.83 14.19 11.52
N VAL A 11 18.53 15.20 11.01
CA VAL A 11 19.90 15.04 10.50
C VAL A 11 20.85 14.61 11.61
N LYS A 12 20.75 15.19 12.80
CA LYS A 12 21.58 14.80 13.95
C LYS A 12 21.36 13.33 14.31
N LEU A 13 20.10 12.90 14.41
CA LEU A 13 19.77 11.50 14.69
C LEU A 13 20.36 10.56 13.63
N LEU A 14 20.30 10.92 12.35
CA LEU A 14 20.84 10.10 11.27
C LEU A 14 22.37 9.97 11.29
N LEU A 15 23.09 10.98 11.78
CA LEU A 15 24.55 10.92 11.91
C LEU A 15 25.01 9.89 12.95
N ASP A 16 24.17 9.60 13.94
CA ASP A 16 24.46 8.64 15.02
C ASP A 16 24.01 7.20 14.67
N VAL A 17 23.35 6.97 13.54
CA VAL A 17 22.87 5.63 13.14
C VAL A 17 24.02 4.81 12.56
N GLU A 18 24.40 3.75 13.26
CA GLU A 18 25.45 2.82 12.81
C GLU A 18 24.91 1.69 11.91
N ASN A 19 23.61 1.40 11.97
CA ASN A 19 23.01 0.31 11.21
C ASN A 19 22.78 0.71 9.73
N PRO A 20 23.51 0.12 8.77
CA PRO A 20 23.40 0.50 7.35
C PRO A 20 22.02 0.20 6.74
N ASN A 21 21.26 -0.75 7.28
CA ASN A 21 19.90 -1.05 6.81
C ASN A 21 18.95 0.12 7.10
N VAL A 22 19.06 0.74 8.28
CA VAL A 22 18.24 1.89 8.67
C VAL A 22 18.53 3.09 7.76
N ILE A 23 19.80 3.36 7.47
CA ILE A 23 20.19 4.41 6.52
C ILE A 23 19.62 4.16 5.13
N THR A 24 19.60 2.89 4.68
CA THR A 24 19.09 2.51 3.36
C THR A 24 17.57 2.73 3.26
N GLU A 25 16.81 2.33 4.27
CA GLU A 25 15.35 2.52 4.31
C GLU A 25 14.97 4.00 4.38
N VAL A 26 15.63 4.79 5.23
CA VAL A 26 15.38 6.24 5.32
C VAL A 26 15.72 6.92 4.01
N LYS A 27 16.83 6.53 3.36
CA LYS A 27 17.17 7.04 2.04
C LYS A 27 16.07 6.71 1.03
N ALA A 28 15.57 5.47 1.02
CA ALA A 28 14.48 5.08 0.13
C ALA A 28 13.22 5.95 0.32
N ILE A 29 12.86 6.31 1.55
CA ILE A 29 11.71 7.19 1.83
C ILE A 29 11.97 8.63 1.37
N LEU A 30 13.19 9.14 1.56
CA LEU A 30 13.56 10.52 1.21
C LEU A 30 13.83 10.70 -0.29
N THR A 31 14.22 9.63 -0.98
CA THR A 31 14.54 9.64 -2.41
C THR A 31 13.55 8.89 -3.27
N SER A 32 12.54 8.23 -2.69
CA SER A 32 11.39 7.76 -3.47
C SER A 32 10.78 9.00 -4.08
N GLU A 33 10.90 9.15 -5.39
CA GLU A 33 10.02 10.04 -6.10
C GLU A 33 8.58 9.64 -5.77
N PRO A 34 7.64 10.59 -5.73
CA PRO A 34 6.22 10.26 -5.66
C PRO A 34 5.77 9.67 -7.00
N THR A 35 6.48 8.68 -7.54
CA THR A 35 5.87 7.73 -8.46
C THR A 35 4.89 6.98 -7.58
N ASP A 36 3.64 7.43 -7.64
CA ASP A 36 2.53 6.70 -7.06
C ASP A 36 2.69 5.25 -7.52
N PHE A 37 2.60 4.27 -6.62
CA PHE A 37 2.72 2.85 -6.99
C PHE A 37 1.82 2.52 -8.19
N TYR A 38 0.70 3.26 -8.33
CA TYR A 38 -0.17 3.25 -9.48
C TYR A 38 0.56 3.49 -10.81
N ASP A 39 1.50 4.42 -10.90
CA ASP A 39 2.22 4.77 -12.13
C ASP A 39 3.13 3.65 -12.61
N ASP A 40 3.67 2.85 -11.69
CA ASP A 40 4.52 1.68 -11.97
C ASP A 40 3.73 0.42 -12.38
N LEU A 41 2.39 0.46 -12.29
CA LEU A 41 1.56 -0.67 -12.70
C LEU A 41 1.55 -0.85 -14.22
N PRO A 42 1.64 -2.10 -14.72
CA PRO A 42 1.39 -2.39 -16.12
C PRO A 42 -0.01 -1.92 -16.56
N ASP A 43 -0.16 -1.49 -17.80
CA ASP A 43 -1.41 -0.93 -18.33
C ASP A 43 -2.62 -1.86 -18.15
N HIS A 44 -2.43 -3.17 -18.32
CA HIS A 44 -3.49 -4.16 -18.12
C HIS A 44 -3.98 -4.23 -16.66
N VAL A 45 -3.11 -3.96 -15.69
CA VAL A 45 -3.46 -3.92 -14.27
C VAL A 45 -4.25 -2.64 -13.99
N LYS A 46 -3.80 -1.50 -14.53
CA LYS A 46 -4.52 -0.21 -14.44
C LYS A 46 -5.93 -0.32 -15.03
N GLU A 47 -6.06 -0.95 -16.20
CA GLU A 47 -7.35 -1.23 -16.84
C GLU A 47 -8.26 -2.12 -15.98
N SER A 48 -7.71 -3.19 -15.40
CA SER A 48 -8.44 -4.08 -14.50
C SER A 48 -8.96 -3.35 -13.25
N ILE A 49 -8.17 -2.45 -12.68
CA ILE A 49 -8.57 -1.61 -11.55
C ILE A 49 -9.70 -0.67 -11.97
N ALA A 50 -9.59 0.01 -13.12
CA ALA A 50 -10.63 0.90 -13.63
C ALA A 50 -11.97 0.17 -13.86
N ILE A 51 -11.92 -1.06 -14.39
CA ILE A 51 -13.10 -1.93 -14.54
C ILE A 51 -13.71 -2.26 -13.18
N GLY A 52 -12.89 -2.66 -12.20
CA GLY A 52 -13.35 -2.99 -10.85
C GLY A 52 -14.03 -1.81 -10.14
N LEU A 53 -13.48 -0.61 -10.27
CA LEU A 53 -14.09 0.61 -9.73
C LEU A 53 -15.46 0.88 -10.35
N LYS A 54 -15.58 0.77 -11.68
CA LYS A 54 -16.86 0.92 -12.39
C LYS A 54 -17.88 -0.15 -11.99
N GLN A 55 -17.44 -1.38 -11.75
CA GLN A 55 -18.30 -2.45 -11.24
C GLN A 55 -18.81 -2.11 -9.83
N ILE A 56 -17.97 -1.55 -8.96
CA ILE A 56 -18.37 -1.12 -7.62
C ILE A 56 -19.44 -0.02 -7.71
N GLU A 57 -19.22 1.01 -8.53
CA GLU A 57 -20.18 2.10 -8.75
C GLU A 57 -21.54 1.59 -9.26
N ASN A 58 -21.52 0.56 -10.11
CA ASN A 58 -22.73 -0.07 -10.64
C ASN A 58 -23.37 -1.10 -9.67
N GLY A 59 -22.87 -1.23 -8.44
CA GLY A 59 -23.36 -2.22 -7.47
C GLY A 59 -23.04 -3.68 -7.84
N GLN A 60 -22.12 -3.90 -8.79
CA GLN A 60 -21.68 -5.23 -9.25
C GLN A 60 -20.59 -5.80 -8.33
N HIS A 61 -20.79 -5.71 -7.02
CA HIS A 61 -19.88 -6.22 -6.01
C HIS A 61 -20.64 -7.07 -5.00
N ARG A 62 -19.92 -7.99 -4.34
CA ARG A 62 -20.47 -8.80 -3.25
C ARG A 62 -19.62 -8.62 -2.01
N PRO A 63 -20.22 -8.39 -0.83
CA PRO A 63 -19.46 -8.33 0.41
C PRO A 63 -18.69 -9.64 0.66
N HIS A 64 -17.42 -9.49 1.07
CA HIS A 64 -16.53 -10.64 1.30
C HIS A 64 -17.13 -11.67 2.28
N HIS A 65 -17.81 -11.23 3.33
CA HIS A 65 -18.39 -12.13 4.33
C HIS A 65 -19.49 -13.03 3.75
N GLU A 66 -20.28 -12.53 2.80
CA GLU A 66 -21.32 -13.30 2.10
C GLU A 66 -20.69 -14.37 1.21
N VAL A 67 -19.69 -13.98 0.42
CA VAL A 67 -18.95 -14.90 -0.46
C VAL A 67 -18.31 -16.02 0.35
N MET A 68 -17.68 -15.69 1.48
CA MET A 68 -17.04 -16.68 2.34
C MET A 68 -18.05 -17.56 3.09
N ALA A 69 -19.22 -17.04 3.46
CA ALA A 69 -20.28 -17.86 4.04
C ALA A 69 -20.82 -18.89 3.03
N GLU A 70 -21.07 -18.46 1.79
CA GLU A 70 -21.48 -19.33 0.68
C GLU A 70 -20.41 -20.40 0.40
N PHE A 71 -19.15 -19.99 0.28
CA PHE A 71 -18.03 -20.89 0.02
C PHE A 71 -17.90 -21.96 1.11
N ARG A 72 -17.95 -21.57 2.40
CA ARG A 72 -17.92 -22.52 3.52
C ARG A 72 -19.14 -23.44 3.54
N SER A 73 -20.34 -22.93 3.23
CA SER A 73 -21.53 -23.76 3.16
C SER A 73 -21.47 -24.80 2.05
N LYS A 74 -20.84 -24.46 0.91
CA LYS A 74 -20.81 -25.31 -0.28
C LYS A 74 -19.65 -26.31 -0.28
N TYR A 75 -18.50 -25.91 0.24
CA TYR A 75 -17.24 -26.68 0.16
C TYR A 75 -16.60 -26.97 1.52
N GLY A 76 -17.10 -26.40 2.61
CA GLY A 76 -16.61 -26.71 3.95
C GLY A 76 -17.00 -28.13 4.36
N THR A 77 -16.03 -29.00 4.55
CA THR A 77 -16.26 -30.34 5.13
C THR A 77 -16.83 -30.18 6.54
N LYS A 78 -18.00 -30.77 6.79
CA LYS A 78 -18.48 -31.00 8.16
C LYS A 78 -17.53 -32.02 8.80
N ASN A 79 -16.69 -31.57 9.72
CA ASN A 79 -16.04 -32.46 10.67
C ASN A 79 -17.04 -32.91 11.72
#